data_AF-A0A086A7C3-F1
#
_entry.id   AF-A0A086A7C3-F1
#
_cell.length_a   1.000
_cell.length_b   1.000
_cell.length_c   1.000
_cell.angle_alpha   90.00
_cell.angle_beta   90.00
_cell.angle_gamma   90.00
#
_symmetry.space_group_name_H-M   'P 1'
#
loop_
_entity.id
_entity.type
_entity.pdbx_description
1 polymer ?
#
loop_
_entity_poly.entity_id
_entity_poly.type
_entity_poly.pdbx_seq_one_letter_code
_entity_poly.pdbx_strand_id
1 'polypeptide(L)'
;MKNKLQRIAKVVLCCFLLIALSCETDNTFSEQDVKMIEAKTWFDKYQANGINYELFQDLEYKWSEANITKSEDGTETIIVPVIELKEDKEEIWSQKLYLYKLDEGNFKALLFEIYPDKDVLASSQKIDGGDFNGYIATWDLKMGFVRASRFKNNQVVENGIVAVVSIDKKTGKAPAILPCVDDMCQTGPGGLGDAVQLRPVVVKGPSTGTPSSYFGPRTPVTGGTSPGGFTTPGGGGSGGSSTSANANAIEDKIDDSKLDPCAKATLEKLKNLKQNDIASMISKFASNSSIFSLNIQTGKVTKSTNDAETSIISLYNYNITLSTNYINGVMEGEINSPPTTLSLATTLTHEIIHAYLLSVVDEYKTLNSSTICDFPTLYDAYVVQNTPKGGSKAQIDAQHDLIAEKYVNSIASTIQELNTDSPVTSGYPNQVYLDIAWAGLEGTYIFNKNYPNDPNDKNYNDRNRILSRGSIEKYNKPRGNQSPLGKPCK
;
A
#
# COMPACT_ATOMS: atom_id res chain seq x y z
N MET A 1 -13.43 -33.90 73.79
CA MET A 1 -14.35 -33.70 72.65
C MET A 1 -14.16 -32.37 71.93
N LYS A 2 -13.90 -31.25 72.63
CA LYS A 2 -13.73 -29.91 72.01
C LYS A 2 -12.64 -29.82 70.91
N ASN A 3 -11.49 -30.50 71.06
CA ASN A 3 -10.42 -30.45 70.05
C ASN A 3 -10.73 -31.25 68.77
N LYS A 4 -11.61 -32.25 68.82
CA LYS A 4 -12.06 -32.98 67.61
C LYS A 4 -13.09 -32.17 66.82
N LEU A 5 -13.99 -31.46 67.49
CA LEU A 5 -14.95 -30.56 66.84
C LEU A 5 -14.25 -29.39 66.14
N GLN A 6 -13.20 -28.80 66.74
CA GLN A 6 -12.45 -27.70 66.11
C GLN A 6 -11.64 -28.15 64.88
N ARG A 7 -11.14 -29.39 64.86
CA ARG A 7 -10.48 -29.96 63.67
C ARG A 7 -11.46 -30.28 62.56
N ILE A 8 -12.64 -30.82 62.90
CA ILE A 8 -13.71 -31.06 61.91
C ILE A 8 -14.24 -29.74 61.36
N ALA A 9 -14.44 -28.72 62.20
CA ALA A 9 -14.86 -27.40 61.74
C ALA A 9 -13.83 -26.72 60.81
N LYS A 10 -12.52 -26.87 61.09
CA LYS A 10 -11.47 -26.34 60.20
C LYS A 10 -11.36 -27.11 58.88
N VAL A 11 -11.54 -28.44 58.90
CA VAL A 11 -11.53 -29.26 57.67
C VAL A 11 -12.76 -28.97 56.82
N VAL A 12 -13.95 -28.86 57.44
CA VAL A 12 -15.18 -28.50 56.72
C VAL A 12 -15.11 -27.08 56.16
N LEU A 13 -14.53 -26.11 56.89
CA LEU A 13 -14.33 -24.74 56.39
C LEU A 13 -13.31 -24.69 55.24
N CYS A 14 -12.22 -25.46 55.29
CA CYS A 14 -11.29 -25.59 54.16
C CYS A 14 -11.91 -26.30 52.97
N CYS A 15 -12.76 -27.32 53.18
CA CYS A 15 -13.50 -27.97 52.10
C CYS A 15 -14.55 -27.02 51.48
N PHE A 16 -15.22 -26.18 52.27
CA PHE A 16 -16.14 -25.16 51.73
C PHE A 16 -15.41 -24.03 50.97
N LEU A 17 -14.21 -23.63 51.40
CA LEU A 17 -13.37 -22.68 50.66
C LEU A 17 -12.83 -23.27 49.35
N LEU A 18 -12.50 -24.57 49.32
CA LEU A 18 -12.11 -25.26 48.10
C LEU A 18 -13.30 -25.44 47.14
N ILE A 19 -14.50 -25.72 47.65
CA ILE A 19 -15.73 -25.85 46.83
C ILE A 19 -16.20 -24.48 46.29
N ALA A 20 -16.04 -23.39 47.05
CA ALA A 20 -16.36 -22.03 46.57
C ALA A 20 -15.38 -21.51 45.50
N LEU A 21 -14.15 -22.06 45.43
CA LEU A 21 -13.21 -21.86 44.32
C LEU A 21 -13.42 -22.86 43.16
N SER A 22 -14.31 -23.84 43.31
CA SER A 22 -14.63 -24.86 42.29
C SER A 22 -16.01 -24.64 41.66
N CYS A 23 -16.61 -23.47 41.89
CA CYS A 23 -17.79 -22.96 41.18
C CYS A 23 -17.41 -21.74 40.34
N GLU A 24 -16.29 -21.80 39.61
CA GLU A 24 -16.35 -21.28 38.25
C GLU A 24 -17.08 -22.37 37.47
N THR A 25 -18.26 -22.05 36.96
CA THR A 25 -18.82 -22.79 35.83
C THR A 25 -17.68 -22.99 34.84
N ASP A 26 -17.33 -24.25 34.55
CA ASP A 26 -16.51 -24.61 33.39
C ASP A 26 -17.24 -24.06 32.15
N ASN A 27 -17.07 -22.76 31.91
CA ASN A 27 -17.25 -22.17 30.60
C ASN A 27 -16.12 -22.78 29.80
N THR A 28 -16.38 -23.98 29.29
CA THR A 28 -15.61 -24.60 28.23
C THR A 28 -15.76 -23.68 27.05
N PHE A 29 -14.88 -22.67 26.99
CA PHE A 29 -14.78 -21.78 25.86
C PHE A 29 -14.54 -22.64 24.65
N SER A 30 -15.41 -22.51 23.65
CA SER A 30 -15.19 -23.16 22.38
C SER A 30 -13.87 -22.64 21.78
N GLU A 31 -13.27 -23.40 20.87
CA GLU A 31 -12.08 -22.93 20.14
C GLU A 31 -12.32 -21.56 19.47
N GLN A 32 -13.56 -21.29 19.06
CA GLN A 32 -13.97 -20.01 18.49
C GLN A 32 -13.95 -18.88 19.54
N ASP A 33 -14.41 -19.15 20.77
CA ASP A 33 -14.39 -18.15 21.85
C ASP A 33 -12.95 -17.76 22.22
N VAL A 34 -12.03 -18.72 22.25
CA VAL A 34 -10.61 -18.46 22.50
C VAL A 34 -10.01 -17.57 21.42
N LYS A 35 -10.27 -17.88 20.13
CA LYS A 35 -9.82 -17.05 19.00
C LYS A 35 -10.41 -15.63 19.04
N MET A 36 -11.67 -15.50 19.43
CA MET A 36 -12.31 -14.19 19.55
C MET A 36 -11.71 -13.34 20.68
N ILE A 37 -11.44 -13.96 21.84
CA ILE A 37 -10.79 -13.31 22.98
C ILE A 37 -9.36 -12.87 22.61
N GLU A 38 -8.61 -13.72 21.91
CA GLU A 38 -7.25 -13.42 21.41
C GLU A 38 -7.26 -12.16 20.52
N ALA A 39 -8.11 -12.15 19.50
CA ALA A 39 -8.20 -11.06 18.54
C ALA A 39 -8.67 -9.75 19.17
N LYS A 40 -9.66 -9.81 20.07
CA LYS A 40 -10.11 -8.64 20.81
C LYS A 40 -9.00 -8.07 21.69
N THR A 41 -8.29 -8.93 22.41
CA THR A 41 -7.17 -8.53 23.27
C THR A 41 -6.06 -7.87 22.45
N TRP A 42 -5.75 -8.41 21.27
CA TRP A 42 -4.81 -7.81 20.34
C TRP A 42 -5.30 -6.44 19.84
N PHE A 43 -6.57 -6.34 19.45
CA PHE A 43 -7.13 -5.09 18.92
C PHE A 43 -7.21 -3.98 19.97
N ASP A 44 -7.56 -4.31 21.22
CA ASP A 44 -7.58 -3.35 22.33
C ASP A 44 -6.16 -2.75 22.54
N LYS A 45 -5.11 -3.57 22.42
CA LYS A 45 -3.71 -3.10 22.47
C LYS A 45 -3.35 -2.25 21.25
N TYR A 46 -3.78 -2.67 20.06
CA TYR A 46 -3.58 -1.91 18.81
C TYR A 46 -4.23 -0.52 18.88
N GLN A 47 -5.44 -0.42 19.42
CA GLN A 47 -6.12 0.86 19.62
C GLN A 47 -5.39 1.75 20.63
N ALA A 48 -4.95 1.18 21.76
CA ALA A 48 -4.19 1.92 22.77
C ALA A 48 -2.82 2.41 22.26
N ASN A 49 -2.26 1.75 21.25
CA ASN A 49 -0.97 2.12 20.66
C ASN A 49 -1.12 3.24 19.61
N GLY A 50 -1.13 4.48 20.09
CA GLY A 50 -1.18 5.68 19.24
C GLY A 50 -2.58 6.06 18.78
N ILE A 51 -2.71 7.26 18.23
CA ILE A 51 -4.00 7.84 17.86
C ILE A 51 -4.45 7.24 16.51
N ASN A 52 -5.74 6.93 16.38
CA ASN A 52 -6.33 6.55 15.10
C ASN A 52 -6.46 7.78 14.18
N TYR A 53 -6.56 7.52 12.88
CA TYR A 53 -6.90 8.53 11.89
C TYR A 53 -8.14 9.31 12.32
N GLU A 54 -8.15 10.63 12.08
CA GLU A 54 -9.12 11.58 12.68
C GLU A 54 -10.59 11.16 12.49
N LEU A 55 -10.91 10.55 11.34
CA LEU A 55 -12.25 10.11 10.99
C LEU A 55 -12.74 8.87 11.77
N PHE A 56 -11.82 8.14 12.41
CA PHE A 56 -12.07 6.84 13.06
C PHE A 56 -11.70 6.83 14.54
N GLN A 57 -11.65 8.02 15.14
CA GLN A 57 -11.60 8.16 16.59
C GLN A 57 -12.97 7.80 17.17
N ASP A 58 -12.96 7.11 18.31
CA ASP A 58 -14.18 6.77 19.08
C ASP A 58 -15.23 5.89 18.34
N LEU A 59 -14.80 5.08 17.38
CA LEU A 59 -15.65 4.04 16.80
C LEU A 59 -16.00 2.97 17.84
N GLU A 60 -17.27 2.56 17.85
CA GLU A 60 -17.76 1.48 18.72
C GLU A 60 -17.87 0.17 17.93
N TYR A 61 -17.20 -0.89 18.39
CA TYR A 61 -17.12 -2.17 17.71
C TYR A 61 -18.03 -3.21 18.37
N LYS A 62 -18.92 -3.82 17.60
CA LYS A 62 -19.86 -4.84 18.07
C LYS A 62 -19.23 -6.22 18.14
N TRP A 63 -18.35 -6.43 19.10
CA TRP A 63 -17.69 -7.71 19.32
C TRP A 63 -18.64 -8.90 19.53
N SER A 64 -19.84 -8.67 20.05
CA SER A 64 -20.87 -9.70 20.20
C SER A 64 -21.45 -10.20 18.88
N GLU A 65 -21.32 -9.42 17.80
CA GLU A 65 -21.76 -9.76 16.44
C GLU A 65 -20.56 -10.12 15.53
N ALA A 66 -19.36 -10.26 16.11
CA ALA A 66 -18.17 -10.62 15.36
C ALA A 66 -18.25 -12.07 14.86
N ASN A 67 -17.74 -12.30 13.65
CA ASN A 67 -17.72 -13.63 13.05
C ASN A 67 -16.32 -14.01 12.57
N ILE A 68 -15.97 -15.28 12.73
CA ILE A 68 -14.73 -15.87 12.23
C ILE A 68 -15.04 -16.52 10.88
N THR A 69 -14.33 -16.10 9.85
CA THR A 69 -14.44 -16.64 8.49
C THR A 69 -13.06 -16.86 7.88
N LYS A 70 -13.03 -17.29 6.62
CA LYS A 70 -11.83 -17.26 5.80
C LYS A 70 -12.06 -16.29 4.64
N SER A 71 -11.08 -15.42 4.43
CA SER A 71 -10.97 -14.61 3.23
C SER A 71 -10.86 -15.51 1.99
N GLU A 72 -11.10 -14.96 0.80
CA GLU A 72 -11.05 -15.73 -0.47
C GLU A 72 -9.67 -16.38 -0.71
N ASP A 73 -8.59 -15.78 -0.21
CA ASP A 73 -7.22 -16.32 -0.23
C ASP A 73 -6.96 -17.41 0.83
N GLY A 74 -7.98 -17.75 1.64
CA GLY A 74 -7.91 -18.74 2.70
C GLY A 74 -7.48 -18.19 4.07
N THR A 75 -7.13 -16.91 4.17
CA THR A 75 -6.67 -16.30 5.43
C THR A 75 -7.79 -16.27 6.48
N GLU A 76 -7.53 -16.78 7.69
CA GLU A 76 -8.46 -16.69 8.81
C GLU A 76 -8.69 -15.21 9.15
N THR A 77 -9.96 -14.80 9.11
CA THR A 77 -10.37 -13.40 9.17
C THR A 77 -11.51 -13.24 10.16
N ILE A 78 -11.38 -12.28 11.07
CA ILE A 78 -12.42 -11.94 12.03
C ILE A 78 -13.04 -10.62 11.58
N ILE A 79 -14.34 -10.65 11.33
CA ILE A 79 -15.11 -9.50 10.87
C ILE A 79 -15.95 -9.00 12.03
N VAL A 80 -15.71 -7.76 12.46
CA VAL A 80 -16.40 -7.09 13.57
C VAL A 80 -17.22 -5.93 13.02
N PRO A 81 -18.56 -5.95 13.13
CA PRO A 81 -19.39 -4.81 12.74
C PRO A 81 -19.08 -3.58 13.60
N VAL A 82 -19.18 -2.39 13.01
CA VAL A 82 -19.06 -1.11 13.71
C VAL A 82 -20.47 -0.54 13.95
N ILE A 83 -20.71 0.07 15.11
CA ILE A 83 -21.95 0.79 15.37
C ILE A 83 -21.94 2.10 14.57
N GLU A 84 -22.74 2.12 13.53
CA GLU A 84 -22.84 3.24 12.60
C GLU A 84 -23.72 4.35 13.17
N LEU A 85 -23.19 5.58 13.21
CA LEU A 85 -23.97 6.77 13.54
C LEU A 85 -24.61 7.36 12.27
N LYS A 86 -25.64 6.68 11.76
CA LYS A 86 -26.40 7.11 10.57
C LYS A 86 -27.21 8.38 10.85
N GLU A 87 -27.09 9.39 9.97
CA GLU A 87 -27.94 10.59 10.06
C GLU A 87 -29.37 10.24 9.64
N ASP A 88 -29.47 9.47 8.55
CA ASP A 88 -30.73 8.92 8.05
C ASP A 88 -30.75 7.40 8.23
N LYS A 89 -31.82 6.88 8.85
CA LYS A 89 -32.01 5.45 9.12
C LYS A 89 -32.23 4.64 7.85
N GLU A 90 -32.59 5.29 6.74
CA GLU A 90 -32.75 4.65 5.43
C GLU A 90 -31.40 4.39 4.74
N GLU A 91 -30.29 4.92 5.28
CA GLU A 91 -28.95 4.63 4.79
C GLU A 91 -28.57 3.16 4.95
N ILE A 92 -28.20 2.52 3.84
CA ILE A 92 -27.86 1.09 3.77
C ILE A 92 -26.34 0.81 3.77
N TRP A 93 -25.50 1.85 3.83
CA TRP A 93 -24.05 1.68 3.92
C TRP A 93 -23.67 1.02 5.25
N SER A 94 -22.51 0.37 5.32
CA SER A 94 -22.03 -0.23 6.56
C SER A 94 -20.53 -0.09 6.79
N GLN A 95 -20.12 -0.21 8.05
CA GLN A 95 -18.71 -0.22 8.46
C GLN A 95 -18.36 -1.54 9.16
N LYS A 96 -17.22 -2.11 8.77
CA LYS A 96 -16.75 -3.38 9.31
C LYS A 96 -15.25 -3.36 9.52
N LEU A 97 -14.80 -3.75 10.71
CA LEU A 97 -13.41 -4.01 10.99
C LEU A 97 -13.07 -5.44 10.59
N TYR A 98 -12.00 -5.60 9.82
CA TYR A 98 -11.44 -6.88 9.43
C TYR A 98 -10.11 -7.07 10.16
N LEU A 99 -9.99 -8.16 10.90
CA LEU A 99 -8.76 -8.59 11.55
C LEU A 99 -8.26 -9.85 10.87
N TYR A 100 -7.18 -9.72 10.11
CA TYR A 100 -6.55 -10.83 9.40
C TYR A 100 -5.49 -11.46 10.28
N LYS A 101 -5.60 -12.76 10.55
CA LYS A 101 -4.59 -13.49 11.32
C LYS A 101 -3.37 -13.73 10.44
N LEU A 102 -2.21 -13.19 10.86
CA LEU A 102 -0.94 -13.33 10.13
C LEU A 102 -0.16 -14.55 10.62
N ASP A 103 -0.06 -14.68 11.95
CA ASP A 103 0.54 -15.80 12.66
C ASP A 103 -0.10 -15.91 14.07
N GLU A 104 0.52 -16.69 14.97
CA GLU A 104 0.02 -16.88 16.34
C GLU A 104 0.17 -15.57 17.15
N GLY A 105 -0.95 -14.98 17.57
CA GLY A 105 -0.97 -13.74 18.34
C GLY A 105 -0.84 -12.44 17.54
N ASN A 106 -0.57 -12.45 16.23
CA ASN A 106 -0.51 -11.22 15.42
C ASN A 106 -1.60 -11.14 14.35
N PHE A 107 -2.16 -9.93 14.24
CA PHE A 107 -3.21 -9.60 13.30
C PHE A 107 -2.84 -8.36 12.48
N LYS A 108 -3.55 -8.16 11.36
CA LYS A 108 -3.63 -6.90 10.65
C LYS A 108 -5.06 -6.36 10.74
N ALA A 109 -5.23 -5.09 11.06
CA ALA A 109 -6.53 -4.42 11.15
C ALA A 109 -6.77 -3.51 9.95
N LEU A 110 -7.88 -3.70 9.24
CA LEU A 110 -8.38 -2.77 8.22
C LEU A 110 -9.87 -2.49 8.46
N LEU A 111 -10.27 -1.23 8.30
CA LEU A 111 -11.66 -0.82 8.34
C LEU A 111 -12.20 -0.72 6.91
N PHE A 112 -13.33 -1.37 6.67
CA PHE A 112 -14.03 -1.33 5.40
C PHE A 112 -15.31 -0.51 5.54
N GLU A 113 -15.50 0.41 4.61
CA GLU A 113 -16.75 1.13 4.40
C GLU A 113 -17.40 0.59 3.13
N ILE A 114 -18.62 0.10 3.25
CA ILE A 114 -19.35 -0.60 2.20
C ILE A 114 -20.60 0.20 1.90
N TYR A 115 -20.75 0.65 0.67
CA TYR A 115 -21.87 1.46 0.19
C TYR A 115 -22.61 0.70 -0.90
N PRO A 116 -23.61 -0.13 -0.55
CA PRO A 116 -24.43 -0.80 -1.56
C PRO A 116 -25.19 0.22 -2.42
N ASP A 117 -25.52 -0.18 -3.64
CA ASP A 117 -26.37 0.62 -4.52
C ASP A 117 -27.78 0.73 -3.89
N LYS A 118 -28.23 1.96 -3.63
CA LYS A 118 -29.53 2.26 -3.03
C LYS A 118 -30.71 1.82 -3.90
N ASP A 119 -30.50 1.76 -5.21
CA ASP A 119 -31.53 1.42 -6.19
C ASP A 119 -31.67 -0.11 -6.35
N VAL A 120 -30.82 -0.89 -5.67
CA VAL A 120 -30.84 -2.35 -5.63
C VAL A 120 -31.18 -2.83 -4.21
N LEU A 121 -31.93 -3.92 -4.10
CA LEU A 121 -32.35 -4.45 -2.81
C LEU A 121 -31.13 -4.83 -1.95
N ALA A 122 -30.95 -4.19 -0.79
CA ALA A 122 -29.77 -4.40 0.06
C ALA A 122 -29.54 -5.87 0.47
N SER A 123 -30.59 -6.67 0.59
CA SER A 123 -30.49 -8.09 0.98
C SER A 123 -29.96 -9.02 -0.14
N SER A 124 -30.01 -8.60 -1.41
CA SER A 124 -29.38 -9.35 -2.50
C SER A 124 -27.87 -9.07 -2.58
N GLN A 125 -27.48 -7.82 -2.28
CA GLN A 125 -26.13 -7.29 -2.46
C GLN A 125 -25.15 -7.76 -1.39
N LYS A 126 -24.69 -9.01 -1.49
CA LYS A 126 -23.71 -9.62 -0.59
C LYS A 126 -22.29 -9.57 -1.14
N ILE A 127 -21.34 -9.26 -0.28
CA ILE A 127 -19.89 -9.26 -0.59
C ILE A 127 -19.41 -10.67 -0.94
N ASP A 128 -19.86 -11.67 -0.17
CA ASP A 128 -19.46 -13.06 -0.36
C ASP A 128 -20.43 -13.78 -1.30
N GLY A 129 -19.98 -14.09 -2.53
CA GLY A 129 -20.72 -14.91 -3.50
C GLY A 129 -22.06 -14.34 -3.98
N GLY A 130 -22.33 -13.05 -3.75
CA GLY A 130 -23.58 -12.37 -4.11
C GLY A 130 -23.51 -11.56 -5.41
N ASP A 131 -24.46 -10.63 -5.59
CA ASP A 131 -24.58 -9.73 -6.76
C ASP A 131 -24.28 -8.27 -6.40
N PHE A 132 -23.30 -8.03 -5.51
CA PHE A 132 -23.05 -6.70 -4.95
C PHE A 132 -22.86 -5.63 -6.04
N ASN A 133 -23.61 -4.55 -5.90
CA ASN A 133 -23.45 -3.30 -6.64
C ASN A 133 -23.14 -2.18 -5.64
N GLY A 134 -22.25 -1.27 -5.98
CA GLY A 134 -21.93 -0.14 -5.10
C GLY A 134 -20.43 0.02 -4.88
N TYR A 135 -20.02 0.65 -3.77
CA TYR A 135 -18.63 1.01 -3.50
C TYR A 135 -18.12 0.33 -2.23
N ILE A 136 -16.84 -0.03 -2.21
CA ILE A 136 -16.14 -0.46 -1.00
C ILE A 136 -14.86 0.37 -0.88
N ALA A 137 -14.65 0.99 0.27
CA ALA A 137 -13.42 1.67 0.64
C ALA A 137 -12.74 0.94 1.80
N THR A 138 -11.41 0.95 1.80
CA THR A 138 -10.56 0.29 2.79
C THR A 138 -9.65 1.33 3.42
N TRP A 139 -9.52 1.23 4.73
CA TRP A 139 -8.79 2.16 5.57
C TRP A 139 -7.89 1.40 6.54
N ASP A 140 -6.69 1.92 6.74
CA ASP A 140 -5.85 1.59 7.86
C ASP A 140 -6.19 2.56 9.00
N LEU A 141 -6.52 2.02 10.17
CA LEU A 141 -6.96 2.84 11.30
C LEU A 141 -5.89 3.82 11.80
N LYS A 142 -4.59 3.59 11.51
CA LYS A 142 -3.49 4.49 11.89
C LYS A 142 -3.01 5.33 10.72
N MET A 143 -2.92 4.73 9.52
CA MET A 143 -2.32 5.36 8.34
C MET A 143 -3.33 6.07 7.43
N GLY A 144 -4.63 5.84 7.62
CA GLY A 144 -5.69 6.45 6.82
C GLY A 144 -6.05 5.63 5.59
N PHE A 145 -6.33 6.32 4.48
CA PHE A 145 -6.88 5.67 3.27
C PHE A 145 -5.94 4.63 2.67
N VAL A 146 -6.48 3.48 2.25
CA VAL A 146 -5.73 2.42 1.58
C VAL A 146 -6.16 2.27 0.12
N ARG A 147 -7.44 2.03 -0.14
CA ARG A 147 -7.99 1.80 -1.50
C ARG A 147 -9.52 1.91 -1.53
N ALA A 148 -10.11 2.11 -2.71
CA ALA A 148 -11.55 2.00 -2.92
C ALA A 148 -11.87 1.47 -4.33
N SER A 149 -13.00 0.77 -4.46
CA SER A 149 -13.50 0.26 -5.74
C SER A 149 -15.03 0.30 -5.81
N ARG A 150 -15.55 0.46 -7.03
CA ARG A 150 -16.95 0.27 -7.39
C ARG A 150 -17.13 -1.11 -8.00
N PHE A 151 -18.24 -1.74 -7.64
CA PHE A 151 -18.65 -3.05 -8.10
C PHE A 151 -19.98 -2.94 -8.83
N LYS A 152 -20.12 -3.74 -9.87
CA LYS A 152 -21.39 -4.02 -10.55
C LYS A 152 -21.48 -5.51 -10.79
N ASN A 153 -22.58 -6.13 -10.39
CA ASN A 153 -22.79 -7.57 -10.47
C ASN A 153 -21.61 -8.36 -9.90
N ASN A 154 -21.14 -7.95 -8.72
CA ASN A 154 -20.03 -8.59 -8.02
C ASN A 154 -18.68 -8.55 -8.77
N GLN A 155 -18.55 -7.66 -9.75
CA GLN A 155 -17.31 -7.42 -10.48
C GLN A 155 -16.87 -5.99 -10.30
N VAL A 156 -15.57 -5.77 -10.11
CA VAL A 156 -15.00 -4.42 -10.11
C VAL A 156 -15.26 -3.78 -11.48
N VAL A 157 -15.94 -2.64 -11.49
CA VAL A 157 -16.16 -1.82 -12.68
C VAL A 157 -15.46 -0.48 -12.63
N GLU A 158 -15.01 -0.06 -11.45
CA GLU A 158 -14.34 1.22 -11.24
C GLU A 158 -13.39 1.10 -10.05
N ASN A 159 -12.22 1.72 -10.10
CA ASN A 159 -11.32 1.88 -8.95
C ASN A 159 -11.26 3.36 -8.59
N GLY A 160 -11.08 3.70 -7.31
CA GLY A 160 -11.13 5.09 -6.84
C GLY A 160 -10.05 5.44 -5.83
N ILE A 161 -9.73 6.73 -5.77
CA ILE A 161 -9.01 7.41 -4.69
C ILE A 161 -10.04 8.16 -3.81
N VAL A 162 -9.74 8.36 -2.52
CA VAL A 162 -10.55 9.21 -1.64
C VAL A 162 -10.00 10.64 -1.64
N ALA A 163 -10.87 11.64 -1.85
CA ALA A 163 -10.51 13.05 -1.75
C ALA A 163 -11.30 13.75 -0.63
N VAL A 164 -10.63 14.55 0.19
CA VAL A 164 -11.26 15.35 1.25
C VAL A 164 -11.47 16.78 0.73
N VAL A 165 -12.70 17.32 0.79
CA VAL A 165 -13.02 18.64 0.22
C VAL A 165 -13.81 19.52 1.21
N SER A 166 -13.26 20.64 1.65
CA SER A 166 -13.95 21.54 2.60
C SER A 166 -15.34 21.99 2.11
N ILE A 167 -16.36 21.88 2.99
CA ILE A 167 -17.80 22.12 2.71
C ILE A 167 -18.14 23.60 2.55
N ASP A 168 -17.19 24.51 2.75
CA ASP A 168 -17.48 25.95 2.77
C ASP A 168 -17.90 26.52 1.40
N LYS A 169 -17.99 25.70 0.35
CA LYS A 169 -18.61 26.06 -0.91
C LYS A 169 -19.90 25.27 -1.13
N LYS A 170 -21.01 25.81 -0.62
CA LYS A 170 -22.36 25.50 -1.10
C LYS A 170 -22.51 25.91 -2.57
N THR A 171 -21.95 25.14 -3.47
CA THR A 171 -22.40 25.08 -4.86
C THR A 171 -22.33 23.62 -5.27
N GLY A 172 -23.47 22.97 -5.52
CA GLY A 172 -23.55 21.70 -6.25
C GLY A 172 -23.13 21.83 -7.71
N LYS A 173 -22.16 22.69 -7.99
CA LYS A 173 -21.47 22.88 -9.25
C LYS A 173 -19.99 22.81 -8.92
N ALA A 174 -19.25 22.05 -9.73
CA ALA A 174 -17.79 22.12 -9.74
C ALA A 174 -17.35 23.58 -9.71
N PRO A 175 -16.28 23.93 -8.97
CA PRO A 175 -15.81 25.31 -8.90
C PRO A 175 -15.65 25.84 -10.32
N ALA A 176 -16.34 26.95 -10.61
CA ALA A 176 -16.22 27.63 -11.89
C ALA A 176 -14.74 27.97 -12.09
N ILE A 177 -14.15 27.41 -13.13
CA ILE A 177 -12.88 27.88 -13.67
C ILE A 177 -13.17 29.29 -14.18
N LEU A 178 -12.68 30.31 -13.48
CA LEU A 178 -12.74 31.68 -13.99
C LEU A 178 -11.39 32.38 -13.85
N PRO A 179 -11.05 33.28 -14.81
CA PRO A 179 -11.88 33.70 -15.93
C PRO A 179 -11.40 33.11 -17.26
N CYS A 180 -12.19 32.23 -17.86
CA CYS A 180 -12.15 32.01 -19.30
C CYS A 180 -13.14 33.00 -19.93
N VAL A 181 -12.60 34.01 -20.60
CA VAL A 181 -13.32 34.85 -21.56
C VAL A 181 -13.51 34.00 -22.81
N ASP A 182 -14.72 33.51 -23.02
CA ASP A 182 -15.42 33.45 -24.32
C ASP A 182 -16.47 32.31 -24.36
N ASP A 183 -17.56 32.63 -25.05
CA ASP A 183 -18.92 32.10 -24.89
C ASP A 183 -19.18 30.71 -25.53
N MET A 184 -18.16 29.84 -25.63
CA MET A 184 -18.25 28.61 -26.46
C MET A 184 -18.09 27.26 -25.71
N CYS A 185 -17.98 27.23 -24.39
CA CYS A 185 -17.69 25.99 -23.63
C CYS A 185 -18.92 25.20 -23.11
N GLN A 186 -20.06 25.20 -23.80
CA GLN A 186 -21.26 24.45 -23.33
C GLN A 186 -21.46 23.06 -23.95
N THR A 187 -20.59 22.55 -24.81
CA THR A 187 -20.81 21.23 -25.43
C THR A 187 -19.53 20.41 -25.57
N GLY A 188 -19.17 19.69 -24.51
CA GLY A 188 -18.22 18.56 -24.56
C GLY A 188 -18.86 17.34 -23.89
N PRO A 189 -18.54 16.10 -24.33
CA PRO A 189 -19.26 14.90 -23.91
C PRO A 189 -18.81 14.48 -22.50
N GLY A 190 -19.36 15.12 -21.48
CA GLY A 190 -19.23 14.69 -20.09
C GLY A 190 -20.06 13.43 -19.84
N GLY A 191 -19.45 12.41 -19.24
CA GLY A 191 -20.15 11.21 -18.79
C GLY A 191 -21.31 11.56 -17.86
N LEU A 192 -22.49 11.01 -18.17
CA LEU A 192 -23.78 11.20 -17.51
C LEU A 192 -23.89 10.44 -16.16
N GLY A 193 -22.85 10.45 -15.34
CA GLY A 193 -22.93 9.88 -13.98
C GLY A 193 -23.15 10.99 -12.97
N ASP A 194 -24.28 10.98 -12.27
CA ASP A 194 -24.49 11.86 -11.11
C ASP A 194 -23.40 11.58 -10.06
N ALA A 195 -22.84 12.65 -9.48
CA ALA A 195 -21.82 12.53 -8.45
C ALA A 195 -22.43 11.94 -7.16
N VAL A 196 -21.83 10.88 -6.62
CA VAL A 196 -22.24 10.30 -5.33
C VAL A 196 -21.54 11.07 -4.21
N GLN A 197 -22.31 11.87 -3.47
CA GLN A 197 -21.85 12.55 -2.26
C GLN A 197 -21.84 11.53 -1.11
N LEU A 198 -20.67 11.24 -0.51
CA LEU A 198 -20.66 10.52 0.77
C LEU A 198 -20.79 11.49 1.93
N ARG A 199 -21.23 10.92 3.04
CA ARG A 199 -21.80 11.64 4.19
C ARG A 199 -20.77 12.38 5.06
N PRO A 200 -21.22 13.45 5.75
CA PRO A 200 -20.57 13.94 6.97
C PRO A 200 -20.52 12.85 8.05
N VAL A 201 -19.43 12.77 8.81
CA VAL A 201 -19.33 11.90 9.98
C VAL A 201 -19.68 12.73 11.23
N VAL A 202 -20.60 12.23 12.06
CA VAL A 202 -20.93 12.85 13.35
C VAL A 202 -19.82 12.55 14.36
N VAL A 203 -18.91 13.50 14.57
CA VAL A 203 -17.84 13.40 15.58
C VAL A 203 -18.37 13.83 16.94
N LYS A 204 -18.25 12.98 17.97
CA LYS A 204 -18.51 13.37 19.37
C LYS A 204 -17.21 13.91 20.00
N GLY A 205 -16.78 15.10 19.59
CA GLY A 205 -15.63 15.80 20.14
C GLY A 205 -15.73 17.32 19.92
N PRO A 206 -14.92 18.15 20.60
CA PRO A 206 -14.95 19.61 20.43
C PRO A 206 -14.43 19.97 19.03
N SER A 207 -15.34 19.97 18.04
CA SER A 207 -15.00 20.21 16.63
C SER A 207 -14.87 21.71 16.35
N THR A 208 -13.69 22.15 15.91
CA THR A 208 -13.56 23.36 15.10
C THR A 208 -13.53 22.91 13.64
N GLY A 209 -14.68 23.04 12.95
CA GLY A 209 -14.81 22.92 11.49
C GLY A 209 -14.47 21.55 10.90
N THR A 210 -15.44 20.64 10.87
CA THR A 210 -15.29 19.34 10.19
C THR A 210 -15.43 19.52 8.65
N PRO A 211 -14.44 19.10 7.84
CA PRO A 211 -14.60 19.00 6.38
C PRO A 211 -15.54 17.83 6.01
N SER A 212 -16.34 17.96 4.95
CA SER A 212 -17.03 16.83 4.31
C SER A 212 -16.08 16.18 3.32
N SER A 213 -16.08 14.88 3.22
CA SER A 213 -15.31 14.18 2.19
C SER A 213 -16.15 13.95 0.93
N TYR A 214 -15.55 14.12 -0.24
CA TYR A 214 -16.20 13.91 -1.56
C TYR A 214 -15.52 12.73 -2.25
N PHE A 215 -16.29 11.76 -2.75
CA PHE A 215 -15.76 10.52 -3.29
C PHE A 215 -16.20 10.36 -4.74
N GLY A 216 -15.35 10.84 -5.67
CA GLY A 216 -15.57 10.74 -7.11
C GLY A 216 -14.63 9.70 -7.73
N PRO A 217 -15.12 8.79 -8.58
CA PRO A 217 -14.30 7.69 -9.08
C PRO A 217 -13.39 8.09 -10.26
N ARG A 218 -12.13 7.61 -10.25
CA ARG A 218 -11.14 7.68 -11.35
C ARG A 218 -10.12 6.53 -11.23
N THR A 219 -9.89 5.81 -12.34
CA THR A 219 -9.08 4.56 -12.44
C THR A 219 -7.57 4.78 -12.69
N PRO A 220 -6.65 3.80 -12.40
CA PRO A 220 -6.80 2.55 -11.62
C PRO A 220 -5.63 2.18 -10.64
N VAL A 221 -5.90 1.21 -9.74
CA VAL A 221 -4.96 0.18 -9.23
C VAL A 221 -5.75 -1.14 -9.08
N THR A 222 -5.19 -2.27 -9.49
CA THR A 222 -5.85 -3.60 -9.53
C THR A 222 -5.70 -4.38 -8.22
N GLY A 223 -6.81 -4.91 -7.68
CA GLY A 223 -6.81 -5.97 -6.67
C GLY A 223 -8.24 -6.50 -6.43
N GLY A 224 -8.42 -7.83 -6.54
CA GLY A 224 -9.71 -8.52 -6.40
C GLY A 224 -10.65 -8.31 -7.60
N THR A 225 -11.05 -9.38 -8.30
CA THR A 225 -12.08 -9.30 -9.36
C THR A 225 -13.50 -9.30 -8.79
N SER A 226 -13.64 -9.64 -7.51
CA SER A 226 -14.89 -9.71 -6.74
C SER A 226 -14.78 -8.89 -5.44
N PRO A 227 -15.89 -8.50 -4.80
CA PRO A 227 -15.89 -7.91 -3.46
C PRO A 227 -15.19 -8.79 -2.41
N GLY A 228 -15.40 -10.10 -2.44
CA GLY A 228 -14.70 -11.06 -1.58
C GLY A 228 -13.18 -10.93 -1.73
N GLY A 229 -12.71 -11.00 -2.97
CA GLY A 229 -11.31 -10.80 -3.36
C GLY A 229 -10.76 -9.45 -2.91
N PHE A 230 -11.55 -8.38 -3.05
CA PHE A 230 -11.17 -7.03 -2.62
C PHE A 230 -11.03 -6.90 -1.09
N THR A 231 -11.81 -7.65 -0.32
CA THR A 231 -11.73 -7.64 1.16
C THR A 231 -10.69 -8.59 1.74
N THR A 232 -9.92 -9.31 0.91
CA THR A 232 -8.81 -10.14 1.39
C THR A 232 -7.62 -9.27 1.87
N PRO A 233 -6.75 -9.77 2.76
CA PRO A 233 -5.60 -9.01 3.24
C PRO A 233 -4.65 -8.59 2.10
N GLY A 234 -4.58 -9.41 1.04
CA GLY A 234 -3.89 -9.13 -0.23
C GLY A 234 -4.76 -8.53 -1.34
N GLY A 235 -6.02 -8.19 -1.07
CA GLY A 235 -7.04 -7.77 -2.04
C GLY A 235 -6.80 -6.44 -2.74
N GLY A 236 -5.58 -5.91 -2.66
CA GLY A 236 -5.06 -4.76 -3.38
C GLY A 236 -3.72 -5.20 -3.91
N GLY A 237 -3.66 -5.56 -5.18
CA GLY A 237 -2.47 -6.17 -5.78
C GLY A 237 -2.57 -7.68 -5.95
N SER A 238 -3.54 -8.15 -6.73
CA SER A 238 -3.40 -9.38 -7.53
C SER A 238 -4.52 -9.40 -8.58
N GLY A 239 -4.34 -8.59 -9.62
CA GLY A 239 -4.99 -8.86 -10.90
C GLY A 239 -4.12 -9.86 -11.63
N GLY A 240 -4.62 -11.08 -11.82
CA GLY A 240 -4.04 -12.02 -12.77
C GLY A 240 -3.86 -11.33 -14.13
N SER A 241 -2.65 -11.49 -14.67
CA SER A 241 -2.11 -10.83 -15.85
C SER A 241 -3.10 -10.80 -17.03
N SER A 242 -3.65 -9.62 -17.28
CA SER A 242 -3.63 -9.05 -18.62
C SER A 242 -2.77 -7.80 -18.55
N THR A 243 -1.48 -7.92 -18.88
CA THR A 243 -0.61 -6.75 -19.05
C THR A 243 -1.26 -5.79 -20.03
N SER A 244 -1.27 -4.49 -19.71
CA SER A 244 -1.83 -3.51 -20.65
C SER A 244 -0.96 -3.46 -21.91
N ALA A 245 -1.58 -3.24 -23.08
CA ALA A 245 -0.85 -3.15 -24.34
C ALA A 245 0.28 -2.09 -24.28
N ASN A 246 0.08 -1.00 -23.53
CA ASN A 246 1.09 0.03 -23.33
C ASN A 246 2.27 -0.45 -22.48
N ALA A 247 2.04 -1.24 -21.44
CA ALA A 247 3.12 -1.73 -20.59
C ALA A 247 4.05 -2.71 -21.33
N ASN A 248 3.47 -3.62 -22.13
CA ASN A 248 4.24 -4.48 -23.02
C ASN A 248 5.00 -3.64 -24.06
N ALA A 249 4.36 -2.62 -24.64
CA ALA A 249 5.00 -1.74 -25.61
C ALA A 249 6.15 -0.90 -25.01
N ILE A 250 6.09 -0.56 -23.72
CA ILE A 250 7.20 0.10 -23.01
C ILE A 250 8.35 -0.90 -22.81
N GLU A 251 8.06 -2.13 -22.36
CA GLU A 251 9.06 -3.18 -22.18
C GLU A 251 9.80 -3.51 -23.49
N ASP A 252 9.07 -3.59 -24.61
CA ASP A 252 9.61 -3.78 -25.96
C ASP A 252 10.51 -2.63 -26.42
N LYS A 253 10.35 -1.44 -25.83
CA LYS A 253 11.11 -0.21 -26.12
C LYS A 253 12.28 0.02 -25.16
N ILE A 254 12.68 -1.00 -24.41
CA ILE A 254 13.89 -0.98 -23.59
C ILE A 254 15.09 -1.39 -24.46
N ASP A 255 15.94 -0.43 -24.82
CA ASP A 255 17.27 -0.70 -25.38
C ASP A 255 18.27 -0.95 -24.25
N ASP A 256 18.74 -2.18 -24.15
CA ASP A 256 19.72 -2.64 -23.15
C ASP A 256 21.06 -3.06 -23.80
N SER A 257 21.30 -2.68 -25.06
CA SER A 257 22.46 -3.11 -25.84
C SER A 257 23.79 -2.68 -25.25
N LYS A 258 23.78 -1.67 -24.36
CA LYS A 258 24.95 -1.10 -23.69
C LYS A 258 25.06 -1.45 -22.20
N LEU A 259 24.21 -2.35 -21.70
CA LEU A 259 24.37 -2.90 -20.35
C LEU A 259 25.54 -3.88 -20.29
N ASP A 260 26.20 -3.94 -19.13
CA ASP A 260 27.12 -5.03 -18.84
C ASP A 260 26.40 -6.40 -18.81
N PRO A 261 27.12 -7.51 -19.00
CA PRO A 261 26.49 -8.83 -19.07
C PRO A 261 25.67 -9.22 -17.84
N CYS A 262 26.07 -8.83 -16.63
CA CYS A 262 25.33 -9.20 -15.42
C CYS A 262 24.03 -8.39 -15.29
N ALA A 263 24.11 -7.07 -15.48
CA ALA A 263 22.93 -6.21 -15.47
C ALA A 263 21.95 -6.59 -16.57
N LYS A 264 22.44 -6.91 -17.77
CA LYS A 264 21.62 -7.41 -18.87
C LYS A 264 20.92 -8.73 -18.51
N ALA A 265 21.66 -9.71 -17.99
CA ALA A 265 21.06 -10.98 -17.56
C ALA A 265 20.03 -10.80 -16.43
N THR A 266 20.23 -9.83 -15.55
CA THR A 266 19.28 -9.49 -14.47
C THR A 266 18.03 -8.84 -15.05
N LEU A 267 18.18 -7.87 -15.96
CA LEU A 267 17.07 -7.22 -16.66
C LEU A 267 16.23 -8.23 -17.45
N GLU A 268 16.89 -9.15 -18.17
CA GLU A 268 16.18 -10.19 -18.92
C GLU A 268 15.37 -11.11 -18.00
N LYS A 269 15.87 -11.43 -16.80
CA LYS A 269 15.07 -12.17 -15.82
C LYS A 269 13.87 -11.36 -15.33
N LEU A 270 14.06 -10.07 -15.09
CA LEU A 270 12.98 -9.17 -14.68
C LEU A 270 11.87 -9.07 -15.74
N LYS A 271 12.21 -9.07 -17.03
CA LYS A 271 11.22 -9.10 -18.13
C LYS A 271 10.46 -10.44 -18.24
N ASN A 272 11.02 -11.51 -17.70
CA ASN A 272 10.48 -12.87 -17.85
C ASN A 272 9.93 -13.47 -16.53
N LEU A 273 9.61 -12.63 -15.54
CA LEU A 273 8.94 -13.09 -14.32
C LEU A 273 7.50 -13.53 -14.63
N LYS A 274 6.91 -14.37 -13.77
CA LYS A 274 5.59 -14.97 -14.00
C LYS A 274 4.44 -14.03 -13.66
N GLN A 275 4.59 -13.19 -12.63
CA GLN A 275 3.52 -12.28 -12.17
C GLN A 275 3.98 -10.84 -11.95
N ASN A 276 5.25 -10.62 -11.64
CA ASN A 276 5.79 -9.30 -11.32
C ASN A 276 6.88 -8.87 -12.32
N ASP A 277 6.75 -9.22 -13.59
CA ASP A 277 7.69 -8.75 -14.63
C ASP A 277 7.67 -7.23 -14.79
N ILE A 278 8.58 -6.66 -15.60
CA ILE A 278 8.66 -5.20 -15.76
C ILE A 278 7.38 -4.64 -16.36
N ALA A 279 6.79 -5.30 -17.36
CA ALA A 279 5.49 -4.90 -17.89
C ALA A 279 4.39 -4.94 -16.81
N SER A 280 4.33 -5.96 -15.96
CA SER A 280 3.36 -6.10 -14.88
C SER A 280 3.61 -5.04 -13.80
N MET A 281 4.87 -4.80 -13.43
CA MET A 281 5.27 -3.73 -12.53
C MET A 281 4.82 -2.37 -13.09
N ILE A 282 5.17 -2.05 -14.33
CA ILE A 282 4.76 -0.81 -15.01
C ILE A 282 3.23 -0.72 -15.07
N SER A 283 2.52 -1.78 -15.44
CA SER A 283 1.05 -1.77 -15.57
C SER A 283 0.31 -1.52 -14.25
N LYS A 284 0.90 -1.86 -13.09
CA LYS A 284 0.36 -1.49 -11.77
C LYS A 284 0.29 0.03 -11.58
N PHE A 285 1.02 0.79 -12.38
CA PHE A 285 1.14 2.24 -12.25
C PHE A 285 0.71 2.98 -13.54
N ALA A 286 0.96 2.39 -14.71
CA ALA A 286 0.96 3.02 -16.03
C ALA A 286 -0.17 2.52 -16.95
N SER A 287 -1.26 1.98 -16.39
CA SER A 287 -2.38 1.37 -17.14
C SER A 287 -2.90 2.20 -18.34
N ASN A 288 -2.77 3.54 -18.29
CA ASN A 288 -3.17 4.47 -19.35
C ASN A 288 -2.06 5.44 -19.76
N SER A 289 -0.82 5.25 -19.29
CA SER A 289 0.25 6.21 -19.54
C SER A 289 0.75 6.16 -20.97
N SER A 290 1.21 7.32 -21.43
CA SER A 290 1.90 7.46 -22.69
C SER A 290 3.09 6.49 -22.80
N ILE A 291 3.22 5.85 -23.96
CA ILE A 291 4.30 4.90 -24.25
C ILE A 291 5.62 5.68 -24.33
N PHE A 292 6.59 5.33 -23.50
CA PHE A 292 7.94 5.90 -23.51
C PHE A 292 9.01 4.86 -23.85
N SER A 293 10.20 5.35 -24.19
CA SER A 293 11.39 4.54 -24.51
C SER A 293 12.45 4.67 -23.42
N LEU A 294 13.14 3.57 -23.14
CA LEU A 294 14.25 3.52 -22.17
C LEU A 294 15.53 3.09 -22.87
N ASN A 295 16.59 3.87 -22.71
CA ASN A 295 17.95 3.43 -23.00
C ASN A 295 18.62 3.10 -21.66
N ILE A 296 18.99 1.84 -21.45
CA ILE A 296 19.65 1.39 -20.22
C ILE A 296 21.09 1.02 -20.56
N GLN A 297 22.05 1.63 -19.86
CA GLN A 297 23.48 1.45 -20.12
C GLN A 297 24.29 1.41 -18.84
N THR A 298 25.46 0.76 -18.91
CA THR A 298 26.48 0.87 -17.87
C THR A 298 27.43 2.01 -18.23
N GLY A 299 27.68 2.95 -17.32
CA GLY A 299 28.45 4.14 -17.63
C GLY A 299 28.81 4.99 -16.41
N LYS A 300 29.24 6.22 -16.67
CA LYS A 300 29.56 7.20 -15.62
C LYS A 300 28.30 7.95 -15.22
N VAL A 301 28.02 7.96 -13.91
CA VAL A 301 26.97 8.78 -13.27
C VAL A 301 27.52 10.15 -12.84
N THR A 302 26.63 11.11 -12.62
CA THR A 302 26.96 12.49 -12.23
C THR A 302 27.65 12.55 -10.88
N LYS A 303 27.14 11.82 -9.88
CA LYS A 303 27.80 11.66 -8.57
C LYS A 303 28.35 10.25 -8.45
N SER A 304 29.64 10.13 -8.13
CA SER A 304 30.31 8.82 -8.00
C SER A 304 29.75 7.93 -6.89
N THR A 305 28.95 8.49 -5.98
CA THR A 305 28.25 7.77 -4.91
C THR A 305 26.91 7.18 -5.34
N ASN A 306 26.39 7.58 -6.50
CA ASN A 306 25.12 7.07 -7.01
C ASN A 306 25.33 5.68 -7.64
N ASP A 307 24.41 4.76 -7.37
CA ASP A 307 24.44 3.43 -7.97
C ASP A 307 23.90 3.46 -9.41
N ALA A 308 22.93 4.34 -9.67
CA ALA A 308 22.39 4.62 -10.98
C ALA A 308 21.79 6.04 -11.05
N GLU A 309 21.47 6.50 -12.27
CA GLU A 309 20.75 7.76 -12.50
C GLU A 309 19.80 7.63 -13.69
N THR A 310 18.60 8.18 -13.54
CA THR A 310 17.64 8.41 -14.62
C THR A 310 17.70 9.85 -15.13
N SER A 311 17.70 10.03 -16.45
CA SER A 311 17.80 11.33 -17.11
C SER A 311 16.89 11.43 -18.34
N ILE A 312 16.51 12.66 -18.69
CA ILE A 312 15.68 12.96 -19.86
C ILE A 312 16.60 13.12 -21.08
N ILE A 313 16.35 12.35 -22.15
CA ILE A 313 16.97 12.59 -23.47
C ILE A 313 16.09 13.56 -24.26
N SER A 314 14.81 13.22 -24.37
CA SER A 314 13.77 14.01 -25.03
C SER A 314 12.41 13.58 -24.50
N LEU A 315 11.34 14.21 -24.98
CA LEU A 315 9.97 13.88 -24.59
C LEU A 315 9.68 12.38 -24.75
N TYR A 316 9.23 11.72 -23.67
CA TYR A 316 8.98 10.26 -23.62
C TYR A 316 10.19 9.38 -23.97
N ASN A 317 11.41 9.89 -23.81
CA ASN A 317 12.62 9.14 -24.08
C ASN A 317 13.65 9.40 -22.98
N TYR A 318 13.94 8.37 -22.19
CA TYR A 318 14.75 8.47 -20.99
C TYR A 318 15.98 7.59 -21.08
N ASN A 319 17.00 7.96 -20.31
CA ASN A 319 18.24 7.21 -20.18
C ASN A 319 18.47 6.83 -18.72
N ILE A 320 18.68 5.54 -18.47
CA ILE A 320 19.09 4.99 -17.17
C ILE A 320 20.56 4.60 -17.30
N THR A 321 21.42 5.19 -16.47
CA THR A 321 22.85 4.85 -16.42
C THR A 321 23.17 4.16 -15.10
N LEU A 322 23.52 2.87 -15.16
CA LEU A 322 24.10 2.16 -14.02
C LEU A 322 25.58 2.56 -13.87
N SER A 323 25.99 2.91 -12.66
CA SER A 323 27.35 3.33 -12.37
C SER A 323 28.36 2.22 -12.63
N THR A 324 29.38 2.49 -13.44
CA THR A 324 30.48 1.54 -13.69
C THR A 324 31.21 1.17 -12.40
N ASN A 325 31.33 2.11 -11.44
CA ASN A 325 31.94 1.83 -10.14
C ASN A 325 31.07 0.89 -9.31
N TYR A 326 29.75 1.06 -9.36
CA TYR A 326 28.81 0.18 -8.70
C TYR A 326 28.87 -1.23 -9.28
N ILE A 327 28.74 -1.37 -10.60
CA ILE A 327 28.84 -2.67 -11.30
C ILE A 327 30.16 -3.39 -11.00
N ASN A 328 31.28 -2.66 -11.05
CA ASN A 328 32.60 -3.25 -10.82
C ASN A 328 32.93 -3.44 -9.33
N GLY A 329 32.06 -3.02 -8.41
CA GLY A 329 32.31 -3.12 -6.99
C GLY A 329 33.51 -2.29 -6.54
N VAL A 330 33.66 -1.09 -7.09
CA VAL A 330 34.71 -0.10 -6.77
C VAL A 330 34.07 1.14 -6.15
N MET A 331 33.13 0.91 -5.22
CA MET A 331 32.47 1.96 -4.46
C MET A 331 33.32 2.33 -3.24
N GLU A 332 33.19 3.55 -2.76
CA GLU A 332 34.02 4.10 -1.69
C GLU A 332 34.01 3.18 -0.44
N GLY A 333 35.20 2.73 -0.02
CA GLY A 333 35.39 1.86 1.15
C GLY A 333 35.30 0.35 0.90
N GLU A 334 34.85 -0.11 -0.27
CA GLU A 334 34.67 -1.54 -0.58
C GLU A 334 35.17 -1.85 -2.00
N ILE A 335 36.43 -2.28 -2.13
CA ILE A 335 37.05 -2.66 -3.42
C ILE A 335 36.79 -4.14 -3.72
N ASN A 336 36.53 -4.45 -5.01
CA ASN A 336 36.26 -5.80 -5.54
C ASN A 336 35.00 -6.45 -4.96
N SER A 337 33.95 -5.66 -4.80
CA SER A 337 32.69 -6.08 -4.18
C SER A 337 31.49 -5.81 -5.10
N PRO A 338 31.40 -6.49 -6.27
CA PRO A 338 30.31 -6.25 -7.20
C PRO A 338 28.97 -6.63 -6.55
N PRO A 339 27.86 -5.95 -6.92
CA PRO A 339 26.56 -6.17 -6.32
C PRO A 339 26.02 -7.57 -6.57
N THR A 340 25.07 -7.99 -5.75
CA THR A 340 24.26 -9.15 -6.08
C THR A 340 23.23 -8.84 -7.16
N THR A 341 22.71 -9.88 -7.81
CA THR A 341 21.58 -9.76 -8.74
C THR A 341 20.34 -9.13 -8.09
N LEU A 342 20.16 -9.27 -6.76
CA LEU A 342 19.06 -8.61 -6.04
C LEU A 342 19.30 -7.11 -5.88
N SER A 343 20.54 -6.70 -5.59
CA SER A 343 20.86 -5.28 -5.55
C SER A 343 20.67 -4.65 -6.93
N LEU A 344 21.16 -5.29 -8.00
CA LEU A 344 20.93 -4.81 -9.37
C LEU A 344 19.45 -4.76 -9.75
N ALA A 345 18.68 -5.79 -9.41
CA ALA A 345 17.25 -5.82 -9.71
C ALA A 345 16.50 -4.69 -8.99
N THR A 346 16.83 -4.44 -7.72
CA THR A 346 16.29 -3.32 -6.94
C THR A 346 16.62 -1.98 -7.60
N THR A 347 17.88 -1.76 -7.99
CA THR A 347 18.31 -0.52 -8.66
C THR A 347 17.60 -0.34 -10.00
N LEU A 348 17.54 -1.37 -10.84
CA LEU A 348 16.88 -1.29 -12.15
C LEU A 348 15.39 -0.98 -12.02
N THR A 349 14.68 -1.68 -11.15
CA THR A 349 13.24 -1.44 -10.93
C THR A 349 12.96 -0.06 -10.36
N HIS A 350 13.81 0.45 -9.46
CA HIS A 350 13.76 1.81 -8.93
C HIS A 350 13.93 2.86 -10.03
N GLU A 351 14.95 2.73 -10.89
CA GLU A 351 15.19 3.69 -11.98
C GLU A 351 14.10 3.66 -13.05
N ILE A 352 13.53 2.48 -13.34
CA ILE A 352 12.38 2.36 -14.26
C ILE A 352 11.17 3.14 -13.71
N ILE A 353 10.97 3.15 -12.39
CA ILE A 353 9.91 3.96 -11.76
C ILE A 353 10.21 5.45 -11.92
N HIS A 354 11.46 5.91 -11.75
CA HIS A 354 11.80 7.31 -12.05
C HIS A 354 11.46 7.69 -13.48
N ALA A 355 11.79 6.84 -14.46
CA ALA A 355 11.48 7.11 -15.86
C ALA A 355 9.97 7.12 -16.13
N TYR A 356 9.21 6.23 -15.48
CA TYR A 356 7.76 6.27 -15.49
C TYR A 356 7.22 7.60 -14.96
N LEU A 357 7.69 8.08 -13.80
CA LEU A 357 7.24 9.36 -13.24
C LEU A 357 7.56 10.54 -14.17
N LEU A 358 8.72 10.52 -14.85
CA LEU A 358 9.06 11.51 -15.87
C LEU A 358 8.12 11.44 -17.09
N SER A 359 7.65 10.26 -17.48
CA SER A 359 6.66 10.09 -18.55
C SER A 359 5.32 10.73 -18.24
N VAL A 360 4.87 10.65 -16.99
CA VAL A 360 3.63 11.32 -16.56
C VAL A 360 3.80 12.85 -16.58
N VAL A 361 4.99 13.35 -16.23
CA VAL A 361 5.32 14.78 -16.36
C VAL A 361 5.27 15.23 -17.83
N ASP A 362 5.76 14.42 -18.75
CA ASP A 362 5.75 14.73 -20.19
C ASP A 362 4.33 14.68 -20.78
N GLU A 363 3.51 13.74 -20.33
CA GLU A 363 2.07 13.68 -20.63
C GLU A 363 1.34 14.95 -20.22
N TYR A 364 1.69 15.50 -19.06
CA TYR A 364 1.10 16.76 -18.59
C TYR A 364 1.42 17.93 -19.50
N LYS A 365 2.70 18.06 -19.85
CA LYS A 365 3.19 19.16 -20.70
C LYS A 365 2.63 19.11 -22.11
N THR A 366 2.41 17.91 -22.64
CA THR A 366 2.02 17.72 -24.05
C THR A 366 0.53 17.86 -24.27
N LEU A 367 -0.29 17.36 -23.35
CA LEU A 367 -1.73 17.39 -23.51
C LEU A 367 -2.35 18.73 -23.10
N ASN A 368 -1.61 19.60 -22.40
CA ASN A 368 -2.09 20.88 -21.86
C ASN A 368 -3.42 20.71 -21.09
N SER A 369 -3.59 19.53 -20.50
CA SER A 369 -4.88 18.93 -20.19
C SER A 369 -4.95 18.59 -18.71
N SER A 370 -6.02 19.04 -18.07
CA SER A 370 -6.39 18.74 -16.69
C SER A 370 -6.90 17.30 -16.49
N THR A 371 -6.67 16.39 -17.44
CA THR A 371 -7.15 14.99 -17.38
C THR A 371 -6.08 13.97 -16.99
N ILE A 372 -4.93 14.40 -16.46
CA ILE A 372 -4.05 13.48 -15.76
C ILE A 372 -4.73 13.05 -14.46
N CYS A 373 -5.11 11.78 -14.42
CA CYS A 373 -5.98 11.22 -13.39
C CYS A 373 -5.23 10.66 -12.15
N ASP A 374 -3.90 10.77 -12.09
CA ASP A 374 -3.09 10.42 -10.91
C ASP A 374 -2.67 11.69 -10.16
N PHE A 375 -3.57 12.18 -9.30
CA PHE A 375 -3.43 13.47 -8.62
C PHE A 375 -2.13 13.61 -7.81
N PRO A 376 -1.61 12.59 -7.08
CA PRO A 376 -0.29 12.67 -6.45
C PRO A 376 0.86 12.84 -7.45
N THR A 377 0.88 12.05 -8.54
CA THR A 377 1.93 12.14 -9.58
C THR A 377 1.85 13.46 -10.35
N LEU A 378 0.64 14.01 -10.53
CA LEU A 378 0.40 15.33 -11.10
C LEU A 378 0.78 16.47 -10.13
N TYR A 379 0.53 16.31 -8.83
CA TYR A 379 0.85 17.28 -7.79
C TYR A 379 2.37 17.41 -7.64
N ASP A 380 3.09 16.30 -7.65
CA ASP A 380 4.55 16.29 -7.65
C ASP A 380 5.11 16.91 -8.94
N ALA A 381 4.52 16.61 -10.11
CA ALA A 381 4.86 17.25 -11.38
C ALA A 381 4.63 18.78 -11.36
N TYR A 382 3.58 19.25 -10.69
CA TYR A 382 3.25 20.66 -10.52
C TYR A 382 4.19 21.39 -9.55
N VAL A 383 4.58 20.75 -8.43
CA VAL A 383 5.55 21.27 -7.45
C VAL A 383 6.95 21.40 -8.08
N VAL A 384 7.32 20.45 -8.95
CA VAL A 384 8.54 20.49 -9.77
C VAL A 384 8.56 21.69 -10.72
N GLN A 385 7.41 22.09 -11.26
CA GLN A 385 7.34 23.12 -12.31
C GLN A 385 7.24 24.57 -11.77
N ASN A 386 6.66 24.77 -10.58
CA ASN A 386 6.44 26.12 -10.03
C ASN A 386 7.51 26.59 -9.02
N THR A 387 8.53 25.78 -8.74
CA THR A 387 9.64 26.20 -7.90
C THR A 387 10.66 26.99 -8.76
N PRO A 388 10.90 28.29 -8.52
CA PRO A 388 11.77 29.08 -9.36
C PRO A 388 13.22 28.58 -9.23
N LYS A 389 13.77 28.08 -10.35
CA LYS A 389 15.17 27.65 -10.57
C LYS A 389 15.56 26.28 -10.00
N GLY A 390 15.55 25.30 -10.91
CA GLY A 390 16.58 24.24 -11.01
C GLY A 390 16.52 23.12 -9.98
N GLY A 391 16.03 21.94 -10.39
CA GLY A 391 16.39 20.64 -9.79
C GLY A 391 16.46 20.62 -8.27
N SER A 392 15.53 21.30 -7.61
CA SER A 392 15.67 21.61 -6.19
C SER A 392 15.51 20.32 -5.38
N LYS A 393 16.16 20.24 -4.21
CA LYS A 393 16.08 19.09 -3.30
C LYS A 393 14.64 18.58 -3.09
N ALA A 394 13.66 19.50 -3.07
CA ALA A 394 12.22 19.19 -2.97
C ALA A 394 11.67 18.32 -4.11
N GLN A 395 12.18 18.44 -5.34
CA GLN A 395 11.81 17.60 -6.48
C GLN A 395 12.23 16.14 -6.29
N ILE A 396 13.49 15.96 -5.86
CA ILE A 396 14.07 14.64 -5.62
C ILE A 396 13.37 14.01 -4.41
N ASP A 397 13.09 14.81 -3.37
CA ASP A 397 12.36 14.34 -2.19
C ASP A 397 10.93 13.89 -2.57
N ALA A 398 10.16 14.67 -3.34
CA ALA A 398 8.80 14.29 -3.74
C ALA A 398 8.73 12.98 -4.55
N GLN A 399 9.64 12.77 -5.51
CA GLN A 399 9.68 11.50 -6.26
C GLN A 399 9.96 10.31 -5.33
N HIS A 400 10.85 10.48 -4.36
CA HIS A 400 11.16 9.44 -3.39
C HIS A 400 10.04 9.21 -2.37
N ASP A 401 9.34 10.25 -1.93
CA ASP A 401 8.13 10.15 -1.10
C ASP A 401 7.09 9.26 -1.81
N LEU A 402 6.86 9.52 -3.11
CA LEU A 402 5.92 8.73 -3.89
C LEU A 402 6.39 7.27 -4.07
N ILE A 403 7.68 7.06 -4.37
CA ILE A 403 8.28 5.71 -4.44
C ILE A 403 8.08 4.95 -3.12
N ALA A 404 8.35 5.61 -2.00
CA ALA A 404 8.19 5.08 -0.65
C ALA A 404 6.74 4.65 -0.36
N GLU A 405 5.77 5.49 -0.69
CA GLU A 405 4.36 5.27 -0.37
C GLU A 405 3.70 4.23 -1.28
N LYS A 406 4.02 4.26 -2.59
CA LYS A 406 3.26 3.50 -3.60
C LYS A 406 4.04 2.33 -4.22
N TYR A 407 5.37 2.40 -4.25
CA TYR A 407 6.16 1.51 -5.13
C TYR A 407 7.09 0.55 -4.39
N VAL A 408 7.48 0.83 -3.14
CA VAL A 408 8.37 -0.05 -2.36
C VAL A 408 7.86 -1.49 -2.30
N ASN A 409 6.57 -1.71 -2.07
CA ASN A 409 5.99 -3.06 -2.03
C ASN A 409 6.10 -3.76 -3.39
N SER A 410 5.90 -3.04 -4.49
CA SER A 410 6.00 -3.59 -5.83
C SER A 410 7.44 -3.92 -6.22
N ILE A 411 8.40 -3.07 -5.85
CA ILE A 411 9.83 -3.37 -5.98
C ILE A 411 10.15 -4.65 -5.18
N ALA A 412 9.72 -4.72 -3.92
CA ALA A 412 9.96 -5.87 -3.05
C ALA A 412 9.31 -7.17 -3.58
N SER A 413 8.07 -7.13 -4.08
CA SER A 413 7.43 -8.29 -4.74
C SER A 413 8.22 -8.77 -5.96
N THR A 414 8.67 -7.83 -6.78
CA THR A 414 9.40 -8.10 -8.03
C THR A 414 10.74 -8.77 -7.73
N ILE A 415 11.53 -8.21 -6.81
CA ILE A 415 12.83 -8.80 -6.45
C ILE A 415 12.68 -10.09 -5.63
N GLN A 416 11.58 -10.25 -4.89
CA GLN A 416 11.27 -11.53 -4.24
C GLN A 416 11.04 -12.63 -5.27
N GLU A 417 10.19 -12.38 -6.26
CA GLU A 417 9.91 -13.36 -7.31
C GLU A 417 11.17 -13.69 -8.11
N LEU A 418 11.99 -12.69 -8.41
CA LEU A 418 13.30 -12.90 -9.05
C LEU A 418 14.22 -13.79 -8.20
N ASN A 419 14.19 -13.68 -6.88
CA ASN A 419 15.04 -14.49 -6.01
C ASN A 419 14.55 -15.93 -5.83
N THR A 420 13.23 -16.12 -5.76
CA THR A 420 12.60 -17.39 -5.36
C THR A 420 11.97 -18.16 -6.51
N ASP A 421 11.95 -17.58 -7.71
CA ASP A 421 11.22 -18.06 -8.89
C ASP A 421 9.70 -18.27 -8.63
N SER A 422 9.20 -17.68 -7.54
CA SER A 422 7.86 -17.89 -7.00
C SER A 422 7.19 -16.54 -6.74
N PRO A 423 6.03 -16.27 -7.38
CA PRO A 423 5.30 -15.04 -7.14
C PRO A 423 4.90 -14.87 -5.67
N VAL A 424 4.66 -13.61 -5.29
CA VAL A 424 4.00 -13.31 -4.02
C VAL A 424 2.50 -13.63 -4.18
N THR A 425 2.09 -14.83 -3.76
CA THR A 425 0.74 -15.36 -4.05
C THR A 425 -0.36 -14.90 -3.08
N SER A 426 -0.01 -14.44 -1.88
CA SER A 426 -0.96 -13.84 -0.93
C SER A 426 -0.20 -13.04 0.14
N GLY A 427 -0.57 -11.77 0.32
CA GLY A 427 -0.02 -10.89 1.36
C GLY A 427 1.05 -9.91 0.88
N TYR A 428 1.91 -9.49 1.81
CA TYR A 428 3.02 -8.56 1.58
C TYR A 428 4.30 -9.32 1.21
N PRO A 429 5.23 -8.70 0.46
CA PRO A 429 6.57 -9.25 0.27
C PRO A 429 7.21 -9.56 1.63
N ASN A 430 8.06 -10.59 1.67
CA ASN A 430 8.80 -10.91 2.89
C ASN A 430 9.62 -9.68 3.32
N GLN A 431 9.67 -9.43 4.63
CA GLN A 431 10.37 -8.30 5.23
C GLN A 431 11.78 -8.10 4.69
N VAL A 432 12.49 -9.19 4.38
CA VAL A 432 13.86 -9.08 3.84
C VAL A 432 13.92 -8.38 2.48
N TYR A 433 12.92 -8.56 1.61
CA TYR A 433 12.85 -7.87 0.31
C TYR A 433 12.29 -6.46 0.47
N LEU A 434 11.40 -6.23 1.43
CA LEU A 434 10.98 -4.88 1.81
C LEU A 434 12.17 -4.05 2.32
N ASP A 435 13.02 -4.64 3.15
CA ASP A 435 14.22 -3.98 3.65
C ASP A 435 15.19 -3.64 2.50
N ILE A 436 15.36 -4.54 1.51
CA ILE A 436 16.19 -4.26 0.32
C ILE A 436 15.58 -3.11 -0.49
N ALA A 437 14.26 -3.12 -0.72
CA ALA A 437 13.58 -2.06 -1.47
C ALA A 437 13.67 -0.69 -0.77
N TRP A 438 13.45 -0.65 0.55
CA TRP A 438 13.62 0.56 1.36
C TRP A 438 15.07 1.06 1.40
N ALA A 439 16.06 0.17 1.36
CA ALA A 439 17.46 0.56 1.31
C ALA A 439 17.80 1.32 0.01
N GLY A 440 17.06 1.10 -1.08
CA GLY A 440 17.17 1.90 -2.30
C GLY A 440 16.79 3.38 -2.12
N LEU A 441 16.12 3.72 -1.02
CA LEU A 441 15.77 5.10 -0.64
C LEU A 441 16.72 5.68 0.42
N GLU A 442 17.85 5.01 0.70
CA GLU A 442 18.84 5.51 1.66
C GLU A 442 19.26 6.95 1.34
N GLY A 443 19.29 7.80 2.37
CA GLY A 443 19.73 9.19 2.24
C GLY A 443 18.66 10.17 1.75
N THR A 444 17.50 9.69 1.31
CA THR A 444 16.37 10.53 0.92
C THR A 444 15.67 11.16 2.14
N TYR A 445 14.89 12.22 1.92
CA TYR A 445 14.09 12.82 2.99
C TYR A 445 13.11 11.83 3.62
N ILE A 446 12.30 11.13 2.82
CA ILE A 446 11.30 10.18 3.33
C ILE A 446 11.91 9.05 4.14
N PHE A 447 13.05 8.52 3.70
CA PHE A 447 13.74 7.46 4.43
C PHE A 447 14.22 7.95 5.79
N ASN A 448 14.86 9.12 5.84
CA ASN A 448 15.34 9.69 7.10
C ASN A 448 14.20 10.18 8.02
N LYS A 449 13.05 10.54 7.45
CA LYS A 449 11.83 10.87 8.20
C LYS A 449 11.20 9.62 8.82
N ASN A 450 11.06 8.54 8.05
CA ASN A 450 10.41 7.31 8.50
C ASN A 450 11.34 6.45 9.37
N TYR A 451 12.64 6.51 9.14
CA TYR A 451 13.68 5.77 9.85
C TYR A 451 14.77 6.71 10.34
N PRO A 452 14.53 7.56 11.35
CA PRO A 452 15.50 8.55 11.81
C PRO A 452 16.80 7.92 12.31
N ASN A 453 17.92 8.62 12.09
CA ASN A 453 19.21 8.24 12.68
C ASN A 453 19.32 8.77 14.13
N ASP A 454 18.35 8.41 14.97
CA ASP A 454 18.30 8.74 16.39
C ASP A 454 18.15 7.43 17.17
N PRO A 455 19.13 7.02 17.99
CA PRO A 455 19.05 5.80 18.81
C PRO A 455 17.82 5.70 19.73
N ASN A 456 17.13 6.81 20.00
CA ASN A 456 15.93 6.85 20.83
C ASN A 456 14.64 6.75 20.02
N ASP A 457 14.69 6.86 18.69
CA ASP A 457 13.52 6.70 17.84
C ASP A 457 13.07 5.24 17.78
N LYS A 458 11.76 5.00 17.84
CA LYS A 458 11.18 3.65 17.80
C LYS A 458 11.56 2.85 16.54
N ASN A 459 11.86 3.55 15.43
CA ASN A 459 12.21 2.97 14.14
C ASN A 459 13.73 2.87 13.92
N TYR A 460 14.56 3.22 14.90
CA TYR A 460 16.03 3.14 14.78
C TYR A 460 16.53 1.72 14.49
N ASN A 461 15.93 0.71 15.11
CA ASN A 461 16.28 -0.69 14.85
C ASN A 461 15.90 -1.13 13.43
N ASP A 462 14.77 -0.65 12.91
CA ASP A 462 14.37 -0.87 11.53
C ASP A 462 15.37 -0.21 10.57
N ARG A 463 15.79 1.03 10.85
CA ARG A 463 16.85 1.71 10.09
C ARG A 463 18.10 0.83 9.96
N ASN A 464 18.61 0.35 11.10
CA ASN A 464 19.82 -0.47 11.12
C ASN A 464 19.64 -1.79 10.35
N ARG A 465 18.47 -2.43 10.48
CA ARG A 465 18.13 -3.64 9.72
C ARG A 465 18.13 -3.36 8.21
N ILE A 466 17.44 -2.31 7.78
CA ILE A 466 17.31 -1.91 6.38
C ILE A 466 18.68 -1.59 5.78
N LEU A 467 19.47 -0.73 6.43
CA LEU A 467 20.80 -0.33 5.95
C LEU A 467 21.78 -1.51 5.92
N SER A 468 21.73 -2.39 6.94
CA SER A 468 22.52 -3.61 6.95
C SER A 468 22.17 -4.51 5.77
N ARG A 469 20.87 -4.77 5.57
CA ARG A 469 20.39 -5.63 4.49
C ARG A 469 20.74 -5.07 3.11
N GLY A 470 20.49 -3.79 2.86
CA GLY A 470 20.85 -3.12 1.62
C GLY A 470 22.34 -3.19 1.33
N SER A 471 23.18 -2.91 2.34
CA SER A 471 24.64 -2.97 2.21
C SER A 471 25.15 -4.39 1.91
N ILE A 472 24.56 -5.42 2.52
CA ILE A 472 24.94 -6.83 2.28
C ILE A 472 24.76 -7.20 0.81
N GLU A 473 23.64 -6.81 0.20
CA GLU A 473 23.36 -7.08 -1.22
C GLU A 473 24.19 -6.16 -2.13
N LYS A 474 24.31 -4.88 -1.79
CA LYS A 474 25.06 -3.88 -2.56
C LYS A 474 26.55 -4.22 -2.69
N TYR A 475 27.16 -4.65 -1.59
CA TYR A 475 28.58 -5.01 -1.57
C TYR A 475 28.79 -6.53 -1.70
N ASN A 476 27.74 -7.34 -1.76
CA ASN A 476 27.86 -8.80 -1.80
C ASN A 476 28.81 -9.35 -0.72
N LYS A 477 28.68 -8.82 0.51
CA LYS A 477 29.53 -9.16 1.66
C LYS A 477 28.68 -9.45 2.88
N PRO A 478 28.95 -10.54 3.62
CA PRO A 478 28.29 -10.78 4.89
C PRO A 478 28.53 -9.64 5.90
N ARG A 479 27.53 -9.34 6.72
CA ARG A 479 27.65 -8.42 7.87
C ARG A 479 27.03 -9.07 9.10
N GLY A 480 27.84 -9.25 10.15
CA GLY A 480 27.44 -10.05 11.31
C GLY A 480 27.05 -11.47 10.90
N ASN A 481 25.86 -11.92 11.33
CA ASN A 481 25.34 -13.25 11.03
C ASN A 481 24.52 -13.31 9.73
N GLN A 482 24.44 -12.22 8.97
CA GLN A 482 23.66 -12.16 7.74
C GLN A 482 24.57 -12.28 6.52
N SER A 483 24.15 -13.09 5.54
CA SER A 483 24.82 -13.26 4.24
C SER A 483 23.95 -12.71 3.10
N PRO A 484 24.57 -12.39 1.94
CA PRO A 484 23.82 -12.04 0.74
C PRO A 484 22.85 -13.14 0.33
N LEU A 485 21.62 -12.75 0.00
CA LEU A 485 20.60 -13.62 -0.56
C LEU A 485 20.74 -13.72 -2.08
N GLY A 486 21.05 -12.60 -2.73
CA GLY A 486 21.21 -12.55 -4.17
C GLY A 486 22.48 -13.25 -4.62
N LYS A 487 22.50 -13.68 -5.89
CA LYS A 487 23.70 -14.28 -6.48
C LYS A 487 24.71 -13.17 -6.80
N PRO A 488 26.02 -13.37 -6.58
CA PRO A 488 27.04 -12.43 -7.02
C PRO A 488 26.94 -12.16 -8.52
N CYS A 489 27.08 -10.90 -8.93
CA CYS A 489 27.40 -10.60 -10.32
C CYS A 489 28.82 -11.07 -10.65
N LYS A 490 28.95 -11.74 -11.80
CA LYS A 490 30.21 -12.30 -12.31
C LYS A 490 30.46 -11.84 -13.72
#